data_AF-A0A5C7P321-F1
#
_entry.id   AF-A0A5C7P321-F1
#
_cell.length_a   1.000
_cell.length_b   1.000
_cell.length_c   1.000
_cell.angle_alpha   90.00
_cell.angle_beta   90.00
_cell.angle_gamma   90.00
#
_symmetry.space_group_name_H-M   'P 1'
#
loop_
_entity.id
_entity.type
_entity.pdbx_description
1 polymer ?
#
loop_
_entity_poly.entity_id
_entity_poly.type
_entity_poly.pdbx_seq_one_letter_code
_entity_poly.pdbx_strand_id
1 'polypeptide(L)'
;MSVEDPLYNDVMPGHVVTARRHRVTGIQGDPSVVYLLADWLDKHPAHADFPRRVRGVQRCSAAVEPTTLDTVRRVIPCPVQLHHGRSERAVTAVSMPDDPRYFVWSLYGKLRTIVHHVDASEEAIHA
;
A
#
# COMPACT_ATOMS: atom_id res chain seq x y z
N MET A 1 1.22 14.91 -4.89
CA MET A 1 -0.06 15.06 -5.61
C MET A 1 -1.06 15.59 -4.60
N SER A 2 -1.51 16.83 -4.80
CA SER A 2 -2.35 17.53 -3.83
C SER A 2 -3.79 17.03 -3.92
N VAL A 3 -4.52 17.04 -2.82
CA VAL A 3 -5.92 16.55 -2.68
C VAL A 3 -6.93 17.36 -3.52
N GLU A 4 -6.48 18.45 -4.14
CA GLU A 4 -7.26 19.36 -5.00
C GLU A 4 -6.97 19.20 -6.51
N ASP A 5 -6.31 18.11 -6.93
CA ASP A 5 -6.12 17.83 -8.35
C ASP A 5 -7.47 17.47 -9.01
N PRO A 6 -8.00 18.24 -9.98
CA PRO A 6 -9.28 17.95 -10.62
C PRO A 6 -9.33 16.56 -11.28
N LEU A 7 -8.18 16.04 -11.72
CA LEU A 7 -8.09 14.68 -12.27
C LEU A 7 -8.51 13.62 -11.25
N TYR A 8 -8.31 13.86 -9.95
CA TYR A 8 -8.67 12.93 -8.88
C TYR A 8 -10.19 12.73 -8.76
N ASN A 9 -10.98 13.81 -8.78
CA ASN A 9 -12.43 13.67 -8.64
C ASN A 9 -13.12 13.23 -9.93
N ASP A 10 -12.54 13.54 -11.09
CA ASP A 10 -13.13 13.19 -12.38
C ASP A 10 -12.95 11.69 -12.71
N VAL A 11 -11.85 11.05 -12.28
CA VAL A 11 -11.55 9.66 -12.62
C VAL A 11 -12.02 8.62 -11.60
N MET A 12 -12.04 8.97 -10.30
CA MET A 12 -12.37 8.03 -9.21
C MET A 12 -13.75 7.38 -9.34
N PRO A 13 -14.84 8.10 -9.73
CA PRO A 13 -16.13 7.47 -10.00
C PRO A 13 -16.03 6.37 -11.07
N GLY A 14 -15.27 6.60 -12.13
CA GLY A 14 -15.07 5.63 -13.22
C GLY A 14 -14.39 4.35 -12.75
N HIS A 15 -13.40 4.46 -11.85
CA HIS A 15 -12.76 3.30 -11.24
C HIS A 15 -13.75 2.48 -10.39
N VAL A 16 -14.56 3.14 -9.56
CA VAL A 16 -15.55 2.44 -8.72
C VAL A 16 -16.66 1.80 -9.55
N VAL A 17 -17.17 2.48 -10.58
CA VAL A 17 -18.18 1.93 -11.49
C VAL A 17 -17.64 0.70 -12.21
N THR A 18 -16.41 0.77 -12.71
CA THR A 18 -15.74 -0.35 -13.38
C THR A 18 -15.51 -1.51 -12.40
N ALA A 19 -15.01 -1.22 -11.20
CA ALA A 19 -14.78 -2.24 -10.17
C ALA A 19 -16.08 -2.97 -9.78
N ARG A 20 -17.20 -2.24 -9.69
CA ARG A 20 -18.53 -2.85 -9.46
C ARG A 20 -18.98 -3.72 -10.60
N ARG A 21 -18.85 -3.24 -11.85
CA ARG A 21 -19.23 -3.98 -13.05
C ARG A 21 -18.51 -5.33 -13.12
N HIS A 22 -17.23 -5.35 -12.75
CA HIS A 22 -16.39 -6.55 -12.76
C HIS A 22 -16.38 -7.32 -11.44
N ARG A 23 -17.20 -6.92 -10.44
CA ARG A 23 -17.28 -7.56 -9.12
C ARG A 23 -15.91 -7.71 -8.46
N VAL A 24 -15.07 -6.69 -8.57
CA VAL A 24 -13.74 -6.66 -7.97
C VAL A 24 -13.87 -6.79 -6.45
N THR A 25 -13.12 -7.74 -5.90
CA THR A 25 -13.05 -8.01 -4.46
C THR A 25 -11.62 -7.90 -3.91
N GLY A 26 -10.61 -7.77 -4.77
CA GLY A 26 -9.22 -7.56 -4.38
C GLY A 26 -8.68 -6.29 -5.00
N ILE A 27 -7.91 -5.51 -4.24
CA ILE A 27 -7.22 -4.32 -4.74
C ILE A 27 -5.72 -4.58 -4.66
N GLN A 28 -5.01 -4.33 -5.76
CA GLN A 28 -3.55 -4.36 -5.78
C GLN A 28 -3.01 -3.05 -6.33
N GLY A 29 -2.04 -2.45 -5.65
CA GLY A 29 -1.45 -1.21 -6.14
C GLY A 29 -0.41 -0.57 -5.24
N ASP A 30 0.14 0.54 -5.72
CA ASP A 30 1.00 1.42 -4.96
C ASP A 30 0.24 2.02 -3.75
N PRO A 31 0.93 2.26 -2.63
CA PRO A 31 0.28 2.75 -1.41
C PRO A 31 -0.37 4.11 -1.58
N SER A 32 0.31 5.00 -2.31
CA SER A 32 -0.20 6.33 -2.60
C SER A 32 -1.51 6.26 -3.37
N VAL A 33 -1.61 5.35 -4.35
CA VAL A 33 -2.82 5.16 -5.16
C VAL A 33 -3.95 4.54 -4.33
N VAL A 34 -3.66 3.53 -3.52
CA VAL A 34 -4.66 2.91 -2.64
C VAL A 34 -5.15 3.91 -1.58
N TYR A 35 -4.25 4.73 -1.04
CA TYR A 35 -4.60 5.82 -0.13
C TYR A 35 -5.50 6.84 -0.78
N LEU A 36 -5.18 7.28 -1.99
CA LEU A 36 -6.00 8.19 -2.77
C LEU A 36 -7.40 7.61 -2.99
N LEU A 37 -7.53 6.34 -3.35
CA LEU A 37 -8.84 5.71 -3.46
C LEU A 37 -9.60 5.69 -2.11
N ALA A 38 -8.91 5.38 -1.01
CA ALA A 38 -9.51 5.34 0.32
C ALA A 38 -9.95 6.74 0.80
N ASP A 39 -9.11 7.75 0.68
CA ASP A 39 -9.43 9.14 1.01
C ASP A 39 -10.63 9.65 0.20
N TRP A 40 -10.68 9.32 -1.10
CA TRP A 40 -11.81 9.68 -1.95
C TRP A 40 -13.10 9.01 -1.49
N LEU A 41 -13.06 7.69 -1.22
CA LEU A 41 -14.23 6.93 -0.77
C LEU A 41 -14.79 7.42 0.57
N ASP A 42 -13.92 7.88 1.47
CA ASP A 42 -14.31 8.46 2.76
C ASP A 42 -15.15 9.73 2.59
N LYS A 43 -14.83 10.53 1.56
CA LYS A 43 -15.53 11.78 1.21
C LYS A 43 -16.79 11.56 0.37
N HIS A 44 -17.00 10.36 -0.17
CA HIS A 44 -18.08 10.05 -1.10
C HIS A 44 -18.93 8.84 -0.62
N PRO A 45 -19.79 9.04 0.40
CA PRO A 45 -20.55 7.95 1.03
C PRO A 45 -21.55 7.25 0.10
N ALA A 46 -21.93 7.89 -1.02
CA ALA A 46 -22.73 7.26 -2.09
C ALA A 46 -22.08 5.99 -2.67
N HIS A 47 -20.76 5.81 -2.45
CA HIS A 47 -20.02 4.65 -2.90
C HIS A 47 -19.67 3.62 -1.82
N ALA A 48 -20.17 3.77 -0.59
CA ALA A 48 -19.78 2.98 0.59
C ALA A 48 -20.05 1.46 0.49
N ASP A 49 -20.90 1.01 -0.44
CA ASP A 49 -21.10 -0.43 -0.70
C ASP A 49 -19.88 -1.10 -1.36
N PHE A 50 -19.08 -0.34 -2.11
CA PHE A 50 -17.89 -0.87 -2.77
C PHE A 50 -16.79 -1.32 -1.79
N PRO A 51 -16.28 -0.46 -0.87
CA PRO A 51 -15.21 -0.87 0.06
C PRO A 51 -15.62 -2.05 0.94
N ARG A 52 -16.91 -2.19 1.28
CA ARG A 52 -17.42 -3.34 2.06
C ARG A 52 -17.36 -4.68 1.33
N ARG A 53 -17.27 -4.68 -0.01
CA ARG A 53 -17.14 -5.89 -0.84
C ARG A 53 -15.68 -6.32 -1.02
N VAL A 54 -14.74 -5.42 -0.78
CA VAL A 54 -13.31 -5.72 -0.86
C VAL A 54 -12.96 -6.70 0.26
N ARG A 55 -12.26 -7.77 -0.11
CA ARG A 55 -11.84 -8.87 0.77
C ARG A 55 -10.35 -8.83 1.09
N GLY A 56 -9.58 -8.05 0.33
CA GLY A 56 -8.18 -7.84 0.62
C GLY A 56 -7.58 -6.72 -0.22
N VAL A 57 -6.59 -6.06 0.36
CA VAL A 57 -5.73 -5.10 -0.31
C VAL A 57 -4.31 -5.65 -0.28
N GLN A 58 -3.69 -5.83 -1.44
CA GLN A 58 -2.29 -6.16 -1.56
C GLN A 58 -1.51 -4.92 -2.01
N ARG A 59 -0.63 -4.44 -1.14
CA ARG A 59 0.19 -3.26 -1.41
C ARG A 59 1.56 -3.67 -1.93
N CYS A 60 2.06 -2.97 -2.94
CA CYS A 60 3.37 -3.25 -3.56
C CYS A 60 4.38 -2.09 -3.41
N SER A 61 5.62 -2.35 -3.87
CA SER A 61 6.65 -1.42 -4.42
C SER A 61 7.37 -0.39 -3.53
N ALA A 62 6.80 0.06 -2.40
CA ALA A 62 7.38 1.18 -1.62
C ALA A 62 7.40 0.94 -0.10
N ALA A 63 7.92 1.91 0.67
CA ALA A 63 7.71 2.01 2.13
C ALA A 63 6.34 2.66 2.43
N VAL A 64 5.62 2.22 3.47
CA VAL A 64 4.29 2.79 3.84
C VAL A 64 4.48 3.61 5.08
N GLU A 65 3.96 4.83 5.02
CA GLU A 65 3.76 5.65 6.20
C GLU A 65 2.57 5.13 7.00
N PRO A 66 2.66 4.99 8.33
CA PRO A 66 1.57 4.49 9.16
C PRO A 66 0.22 5.19 8.91
N THR A 67 0.25 6.51 8.74
CA THR A 67 -0.94 7.33 8.45
C THR A 67 -1.66 6.94 7.16
N THR A 68 -0.91 6.52 6.13
CA THR A 68 -1.45 6.02 4.87
C THR A 68 -2.25 4.75 5.12
N LEU A 69 -1.70 3.85 5.93
CA LEU A 69 -2.28 2.54 6.21
C LEU A 69 -3.54 2.66 7.07
N ASP A 70 -3.53 3.57 8.05
CA ASP A 70 -4.67 3.81 8.94
C ASP A 70 -5.88 4.33 8.16
N THR A 71 -5.67 5.26 7.22
CA THR A 71 -6.74 5.74 6.32
C THR A 71 -7.33 4.59 5.50
N VAL A 72 -6.49 3.75 4.90
CA VAL A 72 -6.95 2.60 4.11
C VAL A 72 -7.76 1.63 4.95
N ARG A 73 -7.27 1.26 6.15
CA ARG A 73 -7.95 0.33 7.06
C ARG A 73 -9.29 0.85 7.58
N ARG A 74 -9.38 2.16 7.81
CA ARG A 74 -10.61 2.82 8.27
C ARG A 74 -11.71 2.76 7.21
N VAL A 75 -11.35 2.98 5.95
CA VAL A 75 -12.33 3.10 4.84
C VAL A 75 -12.65 1.75 4.20
N ILE A 76 -11.65 0.88 4.08
CA ILE A 76 -11.76 -0.44 3.44
C ILE A 76 -11.58 -1.51 4.52
N PRO A 77 -12.66 -2.03 5.12
CA PRO A 77 -12.61 -2.90 6.29
C PRO A 77 -12.20 -4.33 5.91
N CYS A 78 -10.96 -4.51 5.46
CA CYS A 78 -10.41 -5.79 5.02
C CYS A 78 -8.91 -5.92 5.38
N PRO A 79 -8.35 -7.13 5.35
CA PRO A 79 -6.91 -7.35 5.46
C PRO A 79 -6.10 -6.55 4.44
N VAL A 80 -5.06 -5.88 4.93
CA VAL A 80 -4.07 -5.19 4.09
C VAL A 80 -2.73 -5.92 4.19
N GLN A 81 -2.33 -6.59 3.12
CA GLN A 81 -1.06 -7.29 3.02
C GLN A 81 0.00 -6.38 2.42
N LEU A 82 1.14 -6.27 3.10
CA LEU A 82 2.28 -5.49 2.66
C LEU A 82 3.24 -6.41 1.90
N HIS A 83 3.48 -6.13 0.63
CA HIS A 83 4.36 -6.92 -0.22
C HIS A 83 5.61 -6.10 -0.57
N HIS A 84 6.76 -6.61 -0.15
CA HIS A 84 8.07 -6.09 -0.51
C HIS A 84 8.74 -7.01 -1.52
N GLY A 85 9.12 -6.46 -2.66
CA GLY A 85 9.89 -7.16 -3.68
C GLY A 85 10.57 -6.14 -4.58
N ARG A 86 11.67 -6.56 -5.19
CA ARG A 86 12.40 -5.79 -6.20
C ARG A 86 12.63 -6.68 -7.41
N SER A 87 12.53 -6.13 -8.62
CA SER A 87 12.70 -6.91 -9.85
C SER A 87 14.10 -7.52 -9.96
N GLU A 88 15.11 -6.85 -9.38
CA GLU A 88 16.51 -7.28 -9.42
C GLU A 88 16.84 -8.41 -8.44
N ARG A 89 15.90 -8.78 -7.56
CA ARG A 89 16.12 -9.83 -6.55
C ARG A 89 14.93 -10.77 -6.50
N ALA A 90 15.20 -12.06 -6.64
CA ALA A 90 14.24 -13.13 -6.36
C ALA A 90 14.00 -13.27 -4.84
N VAL A 91 13.82 -12.18 -4.10
CA VAL A 91 13.41 -12.26 -2.69
C VAL A 91 12.16 -11.44 -2.56
N THR A 92 11.07 -12.13 -2.23
CA THR A 92 9.84 -11.49 -1.80
C THR A 92 9.72 -11.61 -0.29
N ALA A 93 9.19 -10.56 0.33
CA ALA A 93 8.79 -10.59 1.72
C ALA A 93 7.37 -10.04 1.82
N VAL A 94 6.52 -10.72 2.58
CA VAL A 94 5.09 -10.37 2.69
C VAL A 94 4.70 -10.33 4.15
N SER A 95 3.89 -9.35 4.53
CA SER A 95 3.27 -9.32 5.86
C SER A 95 2.10 -10.32 5.95
N MET A 96 1.74 -10.69 7.17
CA MET A 96 0.50 -11.42 7.40
C MET A 96 -0.66 -10.42 7.60
N PRO A 97 -1.93 -10.83 7.45
CA PRO A 97 -3.10 -9.99 7.72
C PRO A 97 -3.11 -9.32 9.10
N ASP A 98 -2.58 -10.02 10.11
CA ASP A 98 -2.60 -9.70 11.53
C ASP A 98 -1.21 -9.35 12.09
N ASP A 99 -0.14 -9.52 11.30
CA ASP A 99 1.23 -9.20 11.68
C ASP A 99 1.88 -8.30 10.62
N PRO A 100 2.20 -7.03 10.95
CA PRO A 100 2.77 -6.07 10.01
C PRO A 100 4.24 -6.36 9.66
N ARG A 101 4.90 -7.29 10.36
CA ARG A 101 6.28 -7.67 10.06
C ARG A 101 6.34 -8.41 8.72
N TYR A 102 7.40 -8.16 7.96
CA TYR A 102 7.63 -8.86 6.70
C TYR A 102 8.24 -10.24 6.94
N PHE A 103 7.59 -11.27 6.43
CA PHE A 103 8.10 -12.63 6.40
C PHE A 103 8.77 -12.87 5.06
N VAL A 104 10.05 -13.23 5.08
CA VAL A 104 10.82 -13.53 3.86
C VAL A 104 10.43 -14.90 3.33
N TRP A 105 10.09 -14.97 2.05
CA TRP A 105 9.80 -16.24 1.39
C TRP A 105 11.08 -16.82 0.81
N SER A 106 11.72 -17.71 1.57
CA SER A 106 13.01 -18.31 1.23
C SER A 106 13.00 -19.20 -0.02
N LEU A 107 11.82 -19.53 -0.57
CA LEU A 107 11.70 -20.31 -1.80
C LEU A 107 12.35 -19.60 -3.00
N TYR A 108 12.33 -18.26 -3.01
CA TYR A 108 12.79 -17.49 -4.16
C TYR A 108 14.31 -17.18 -4.12
N GLY A 109 14.96 -17.30 -2.96
CA GLY A 109 16.40 -17.06 -2.84
C GLY A 109 16.93 -17.02 -1.40
N LYS A 110 18.26 -16.94 -1.27
CA LYS A 110 18.95 -16.85 0.02
C LYS A 110 19.22 -15.40 0.38
N LEU A 111 18.65 -14.93 1.49
CA LEU A 111 18.93 -13.60 2.03
C LEU A 111 20.20 -13.61 2.89
N ARG A 112 20.99 -12.54 2.80
CA ARG A 112 22.10 -12.24 3.72
C ARG A 112 21.99 -10.78 4.15
N THR A 113 22.14 -10.54 5.45
CA THR A 113 22.20 -9.19 6.01
C THR A 113 23.66 -8.75 6.08
N ILE A 114 23.94 -7.51 5.65
CA ILE A 114 25.24 -6.85 5.83
C ILE A 114 24.99 -5.70 6.82
N VAL A 115 25.73 -5.69 7.92
CA VAL A 115 25.65 -4.61 8.91
C VAL A 115 26.62 -3.52 8.50
N HIS A 116 26.12 -2.33 8.23
CA HIS A 116 26.94 -1.15 8.03
C HIS A 116 27.09 -0.44 9.37
N HIS A 117 28.31 -0.40 9.91
CA HIS A 117 28.66 0.53 10.98
C HIS A 117 28.95 1.89 10.34
N VAL A 118 28.19 2.90 10.73
CA VAL A 118 28.53 4.30 10.45
C VAL A 118 29.23 4.81 11.69
N ASP A 119 30.54 5.08 11.60
CA ASP A 119 31.27 5.74 12.67
C ASP A 119 30.77 7.18 12.79
N ALA A 120 30.43 7.60 14.01
CA ALA A 120 29.87 8.92 14.34
C ALA A 120 30.82 10.11 14.08
N SER A 121 31.96 9.90 13.40
CA SER A 121 32.95 10.93 13.10
C SER A 121 32.73 11.67 11.77
N GLU A 122 31.77 11.28 10.94
CA GLU A 122 31.47 11.96 9.66
C GLU A 122 30.38 13.05 9.75
N GLU A 123 29.64 13.19 10.86
CA GLU A 123 28.67 14.29 11.03
C GLU A 123 29.32 15.68 11.20
N ALA A 124 30.65 15.76 11.33
CA ALA A 124 31.36 17.02 11.51
C ALA A 124 31.72 17.77 10.20
N ILE A 125 31.36 17.26 9.00
CA ILE A 125 31.76 17.88 7.73
C ILE A 125 30.65 18.76 7.08
N HIS A 126 29.44 18.79 7.64
CA HIS A 126 28.33 19.60 7.08
C HIS A 126 27.58 20.48 8.09
N ALA A 127 28.20 20.87 9.20
CA ALA A 127 27.69 21.90 10.10
C ALA A 127 28.26 23.29 9.80
#